data_AF-A0A231UY01-F1
#
_entry.id   AF-A0A231UY01-F1
#
_cell.length_a   1.000
_cell.length_b   1.000
_cell.length_c   1.000
_cell.angle_alpha   90.00
_cell.angle_beta   90.00
_cell.angle_gamma   90.00
#
_symmetry.space_group_name_H-M   'P 1'
#
loop_
_entity.id
_entity.type
_entity.pdbx_description
1 polymer ?
#
loop_
_entity_poly.entity_id
_entity_poly.type
_entity_poly.pdbx_seq_one_letter_code
_entity_poly.pdbx_strand_id
1 'polypeptide(L)' 'MLRYLTILLTMAPASALAAGFDRPIPNAQSATAELWFGLATVALIAALALVWYAVRRRP' A
#
# COMPACT_ATOMS: atom_id res chain seq x y z
N MET A 1 39.19 13.27 -14.63
CA MET A 1 39.29 12.13 -13.69
C MET A 1 38.83 12.50 -12.28
N LEU A 2 39.30 13.62 -11.71
CA LEU A 2 38.91 14.10 -10.38
C LEU A 2 37.38 14.24 -10.19
N ARG A 3 36.66 14.76 -11.20
CA ARG A 3 35.19 14.93 -11.17
C ARG A 3 34.42 13.62 -10.93
N TYR A 4 34.82 12.53 -11.57
CA TYR A 4 34.17 11.23 -11.41
C TYR A 4 34.47 10.61 -10.05
N LEU A 5 35.70 10.81 -9.55
CA LEU A 5 36.11 10.37 -8.22
C LEU A 5 35.34 11.12 -7.10
N THR A 6 35.14 12.43 -7.26
CA THR A 6 34.33 13.23 -6.32
C THR A 6 32.89 12.74 -6.27
N ILE A 7 32.27 12.45 -7.42
CA ILE A 7 30.89 11.92 -7.49
C ILE A 7 30.80 10.55 -6.80
N LEU A 8 31.78 9.68 -7.02
CA LEU A 8 31.82 8.36 -6.41
C LEU A 8 31.95 8.44 -4.88
N LEU A 9 32.82 9.32 -4.37
CA LEU A 9 33.05 9.52 -2.94
C LEU A 9 31.86 10.17 -2.22
N THR A 10 31.09 11.05 -2.88
CA THR A 10 29.91 11.68 -2.28
C THR A 10 28.67 10.79 -2.30
N MET A 11 28.60 9.80 -3.19
CA MET A 11 27.50 8.83 -3.27
C MET A 11 27.73 7.57 -2.41
N ALA A 12 28.97 7.21 -2.12
CA ALA A 12 29.32 6.09 -1.23
C ALA A 12 28.67 6.11 0.18
N PRO A 13 28.51 7.26 0.88
CA PRO A 13 27.89 7.26 2.21
C PRO A 13 26.37 7.06 2.16
N ALA A 14 25.69 7.19 1.02
CA ALA A 14 24.24 7.09 0.95
C ALA A 14 23.73 5.67 1.31
N SER A 15 24.44 4.61 0.90
CA SER A 15 24.10 3.23 1.27
C SER A 15 24.52 2.88 2.69
N ALA A 16 25.67 3.38 3.15
CA ALA A 16 26.17 3.17 4.50
C ALA A 16 25.30 3.88 5.57
N LEU A 17 24.75 5.06 5.25
CA LEU A 17 23.82 5.79 6.13
C LEU A 17 22.41 5.19 6.13
N ALA A 18 22.04 4.41 5.10
CA ALA A 18 20.78 3.67 5.05
C ALA A 18 20.81 2.34 5.83
N ALA A 19 21.99 1.87 6.26
CA ALA A 19 22.14 0.60 6.97
C ALA A 19 21.43 0.55 8.34
N GLY A 20 21.16 1.71 8.95
CA GLY A 20 20.43 1.82 10.22
C GLY A 20 18.92 2.02 10.07
N PHE A 21 18.42 2.19 8.84
CA PHE A 21 16.98 2.27 8.58
C PHE A 21 16.45 0.87 8.30
N ASP A 22 16.00 0.19 9.34
CA ASP A 22 15.18 -0.99 9.14
C ASP A 22 13.80 -0.52 8.68
N ARG A 23 13.43 -0.86 7.45
CA ARG A 23 12.12 -0.49 6.93
C ARG A 23 11.07 -1.07 7.89
N PRO A 24 10.14 -0.27 8.42
CA PRO A 24 9.07 -0.84 9.24
C PRO A 24 8.32 -1.85 8.37
N ILE A 25 8.49 -3.14 8.69
CA ILE A 25 7.79 -4.21 7.99
C ILE A 25 6.33 -4.07 8.40
N PRO A 26 5.39 -3.92 7.43
CA PRO A 26 3.97 -3.92 7.76
C PRO A 26 3.66 -5.15 8.60
N ASN A 27 2.96 -4.95 9.72
CA ASN A 27 2.48 -6.07 10.53
C ASN A 27 1.75 -7.05 9.62
N ALA A 28 2.00 -8.34 9.81
CA ALA A 28 1.28 -9.37 9.08
C ALA A 28 -0.22 -9.11 9.21
N GLN A 29 -0.95 -9.17 8.09
CA GLN A 29 -2.40 -8.98 8.10
C GLN A 29 -3.01 -10.04 9.02
N SER A 30 -3.73 -9.59 10.06
CA SER A 30 -4.31 -10.53 11.01
C SER A 30 -5.49 -11.26 10.38
N ALA A 31 -5.74 -12.50 10.80
CA ALA A 31 -6.91 -13.26 10.36
C ALA A 31 -8.22 -12.49 10.63
N THR A 32 -8.27 -11.74 11.73
CA THR A 32 -9.40 -10.85 12.05
C THR A 32 -9.54 -9.71 11.03
N ALA A 33 -8.44 -9.10 10.59
CA ALA A 33 -8.48 -8.05 9.57
C ALA A 33 -8.95 -8.58 8.21
N GLU A 34 -8.50 -9.78 7.81
CA GLU A 34 -8.99 -10.46 6.61
C GLU A 34 -10.49 -10.75 6.66
N LEU A 35 -10.98 -11.22 7.81
CA LEU A 35 -12.40 -11.50 8.01
C LEU A 35 -13.24 -10.23 7.86
N TRP A 36 -12.84 -9.13 8.51
CA TRP A 36 -13.57 -7.86 8.41
C TRP A 36 -13.51 -7.25 7.01
N PHE A 37 -12.37 -7.36 6.32
CA PHE A 37 -12.24 -6.94 4.93
C PHE A 37 -13.19 -7.72 4.02
N GLY A 38 -13.29 -9.04 4.20
CA GLY A 38 -14.23 -9.88 3.45
C GLY A 38 -15.69 -9.47 3.68
N LEU A 39 -16.09 -9.30 4.95
CA LEU A 39 -17.44 -8.85 5.32
C LEU A 39 -17.76 -7.48 4.73
N ALA A 40 -16.84 -6.52 4.84
CA ALA A 40 -17.01 -5.18 4.28
C ALA A 40 -17.15 -5.20 2.75
N THR A 41 -16.39 -6.07 2.08
CA THR A 41 -16.46 -6.25 0.62
C THR A 41 -17.82 -6.79 0.19
N VAL A 42 -18.33 -7.82 0.87
CA VAL A 42 -19.68 -8.37 0.61
C VAL A 42 -20.75 -7.31 0.85
N ALA A 43 -20.65 -6.55 1.95
CA ALA A 43 -21.57 -5.47 2.27
C ALA A 43 -21.56 -4.36 1.19
N LEU A 44 -20.37 -3.99 0.69
CA LEU A 44 -20.22 -3.01 -0.39
C LEU A 44 -20.92 -3.49 -1.68
N ILE A 45 -20.70 -4.73 -2.10
CA ILE A 45 -21.34 -5.31 -3.28
C ILE A 45 -22.87 -5.29 -3.11
N ALA A 46 -23.37 -5.68 -1.93
CA ALA A 46 -24.80 -5.64 -1.64
C ALA A 46 -25.36 -4.21 -1.71
N ALA A 47 -24.64 -3.21 -1.19
CA ALA A 47 -25.03 -1.81 -1.27
C ALA A 47 -25.09 -1.32 -2.73
N LEU A 48 -24.10 -1.66 -3.56
CA LEU A 48 -24.10 -1.33 -4.98
C LEU A 48 -25.28 -1.98 -5.72
N ALA A 49 -25.56 -3.26 -5.44
CA ALA A 49 -26.70 -3.97 -6.00
C ALA A 49 -28.04 -3.35 -5.57
N LEU A 50 -28.16 -2.92 -4.31
CA LEU A 50 -29.33 -2.24 -3.79
C LEU A 50 -29.56 -0.89 -4.49
N VAL A 51 -28.50 -0.09 -4.66
CA VAL A 51 -28.58 1.19 -5.38
C VAL A 51 -28.97 0.97 -6.83
N TRP A 52 -28.33 0.02 -7.50
CA TRP A 52 -28.70 -0.37 -8.86
C TRP A 52 -30.18 -0.79 -8.92
N TYR A 53 -30.63 -1.61 -7.98
CA TYR A 53 -32.04 -2.03 -7.89
C TYR A 53 -33.00 -0.86 -7.68
N ALA A 54 -32.63 0.10 -6.83
CA ALA A 54 -33.45 1.28 -6.55
C ALA A 54 -33.58 2.22 -7.76
N VAL A 55 -32.51 2.35 -8.57
CA VAL A 55 -32.48 3.30 -9.70
C VAL A 55 -32.84 2.66 -11.04
N ARG A 56 -32.70 1.33 -11.21
CA ARG A 56 -32.96 0.64 -12.49
C ARG A 56 -34.41 0.71 -13.01
N ARG A 57 -35.36 1.24 -12.22
CA ARG A 57 -36.74 1.49 -12.67
C ARG A 57 -36.95 2.99 -12.93
N ARG A 58 -36.79 3.36 -14.19
CA ARG A 58 -37.44 4.51 -14.84
C ARG A 58 -37.96 4.04 -16.20
N PRO A 59 -39.28 3.83 -16.38
CA PRO A 59 -39.93 4.30 -17.60
C PRO A 59 -39.89 5.83 -17.68
#